data_AF-A0A6J5EHL2-F1
#
_entry.id   AF-A0A6J5EHL2-F1
#
_cell.length_a   1.000
_cell.length_b   1.000
_cell.length_c   1.000
_cell.angle_alpha   90.00
_cell.angle_beta   90.00
_cell.angle_gamma   90.00
#
_symmetry.space_group_name_H-M   'P 1'
#
loop_
_entity.id
_entity.type
_entity.pdbx_description
1 polymer ?
#
loop_
_entity_poly.entity_id
_entity_poly.type
_entity_poly.pdbx_seq_one_letter_code
_entity_poly.pdbx_strand_id
1 'polypeptide(L)'
;MPICFDPTDAHWRVAPLPGFSCGQKDWLTRGGSLTAHLRTLGAVAVRVTREAVALPWADEHRALGIAPRAPVWVREVVLSVDGVPFVAAHSIAPVAASTGVWQAMRRLRTRPLAELLYSDSGVARSPLVNRRLTARHPLYTLAVREIDARDERRPHALFARRSVFARRGEPLMVTECMLPALWAHLAARSDVPAAQQHPVPREHGRPLEHTAAARSHHVGTHGGRDTSRDTSRDTPASRAGDRPASGAKR
;
A
#
# COMPACT_ATOMS: atom_id res chain seq x y z
N MET A 1 5.37 6.49 -12.73
CA MET A 1 4.40 7.53 -12.35
C MET A 1 4.32 7.58 -10.84
N PRO A 2 4.30 8.78 -10.21
CA PRO A 2 4.09 8.88 -8.77
C PRO A 2 2.70 8.33 -8.42
N ILE A 3 2.61 7.61 -7.31
CA ILE A 3 1.33 7.12 -6.78
C ILE A 3 0.56 8.29 -6.17
N CYS A 4 -0.72 8.43 -6.52
CA CYS A 4 -1.60 9.51 -6.03
C CYS A 4 -2.42 9.13 -4.78
N PHE A 5 -2.19 7.93 -4.23
CA PHE A 5 -2.90 7.40 -3.07
C PHE A 5 -2.09 7.61 -1.80
N ASP A 6 -2.75 8.09 -0.75
CA ASP A 6 -2.12 8.38 0.53
C ASP A 6 -2.56 7.35 1.59
N PRO A 7 -1.71 6.39 1.98
CA PRO A 7 -2.05 5.42 3.00
C PRO A 7 -2.06 6.01 4.42
N THR A 8 -1.61 7.25 4.61
CA THR A 8 -1.45 7.87 5.94
C THR A 8 -2.75 8.47 6.48
N ASP A 9 -2.84 8.52 7.81
CA ASP A 9 -3.80 9.35 8.52
C ASP A 9 -3.26 9.65 9.94
N ALA A 10 -4.11 10.14 10.85
CA ALA A 10 -3.71 10.43 12.23
C ALA A 10 -3.12 9.22 12.99
N HIS A 11 -3.49 8.00 12.59
CA HIS A 11 -3.14 6.72 13.22
C HIS A 11 -2.20 5.84 12.37
N TRP A 12 -2.27 5.95 11.04
CA TRP A 12 -1.40 5.27 10.08
C TRP A 12 -0.22 6.17 9.73
N ARG A 13 0.97 5.81 10.23
CA ARG A 13 2.17 6.67 10.15
C ARG A 13 3.31 6.00 9.41
N VAL A 14 4.09 6.78 8.68
CA VAL A 14 5.32 6.29 8.04
C VAL A 14 6.35 5.88 9.11
N ALA A 15 6.64 6.78 10.05
CA ALA A 15 7.53 6.51 11.17
C ALA A 15 6.85 5.59 12.20
N PRO A 16 7.46 4.45 12.56
CA PRO A 16 6.97 3.60 13.64
C PRO A 16 6.85 4.33 14.97
N LEU A 17 5.89 3.91 15.80
CA LEU A 17 5.75 4.45 17.15
C LEU A 17 7.02 4.16 17.99
N PRO A 18 7.46 5.10 18.85
CA PRO A 18 8.67 4.92 19.65
C PRO A 18 8.67 3.65 20.49
N GLY A 19 7.50 3.27 21.01
CA GLY A 19 7.29 2.08 21.86
C GLY A 19 7.36 0.73 21.13
N PHE A 20 7.63 0.68 19.83
CA PHE A 20 7.87 -0.59 19.12
C PHE A 20 9.31 -1.07 19.35
N SER A 21 9.49 -2.38 19.54
CA SER A 21 10.82 -3.01 19.60
C SER A 21 11.54 -2.91 18.25
N CYS A 22 12.86 -3.12 18.22
CA CYS A 22 13.64 -3.09 16.98
C CYS A 22 13.11 -4.10 15.94
N GLY A 23 12.79 -5.33 16.37
CA GLY A 23 12.21 -6.34 15.49
C GLY A 23 10.83 -5.95 14.96
N GLN A 24 9.99 -5.30 15.78
CA GLN A 24 8.69 -4.79 15.33
C GLN A 24 8.86 -3.65 14.31
N LYS A 25 9.77 -2.70 14.58
CA LYS A 25 10.07 -1.58 13.66
C LYS A 25 10.56 -2.08 12.30
N ASP A 26 11.44 -3.07 12.30
CA ASP A 26 11.93 -3.73 11.09
C ASP A 26 10.77 -4.38 10.34
N TRP A 27 10.05 -5.34 10.93
CA TRP A 27 8.97 -6.05 10.22
C TRP A 27 7.84 -5.15 9.71
N LEU A 28 7.52 -4.07 10.42
CA LEU A 28 6.49 -3.11 10.03
C LEU A 28 6.93 -2.18 8.89
N THR A 29 8.23 -1.90 8.75
CA THR A 29 8.77 -1.02 7.69
C THR A 29 9.47 -1.78 6.57
N ARG A 30 9.70 -3.08 6.73
CA ARG A 30 10.43 -3.91 5.78
C ARG A 30 9.77 -3.92 4.41
N GLY A 31 10.51 -3.42 3.42
CA GLY A 31 10.14 -3.41 2.01
C GLY A 31 10.01 -4.82 1.41
N GLY A 32 9.57 -4.88 0.15
CA GLY A 32 9.34 -6.15 -0.54
C GLY A 32 8.16 -6.95 -0.01
N SER A 33 8.06 -8.20 -0.48
CA SER A 33 6.96 -9.12 -0.18
C SER A 33 7.03 -9.67 1.25
N LEU A 34 5.96 -9.50 2.03
CA LEU A 34 5.86 -10.12 3.36
C LEU A 34 5.96 -11.64 3.28
N THR A 35 5.31 -12.24 2.28
CA THR A 35 5.36 -13.68 2.05
C THR A 35 6.78 -14.16 1.77
N ALA A 36 7.57 -13.38 1.02
CA ALA A 36 8.98 -13.73 0.78
C ALA A 36 9.79 -13.71 2.08
N HIS A 37 9.57 -12.72 2.95
CA HIS A 37 10.20 -12.68 4.28
C HIS A 37 9.74 -13.81 5.20
N LEU A 38 8.45 -14.17 5.17
CA LEU A 38 7.93 -15.29 5.96
C LEU A 38 8.52 -16.64 5.50
N ARG A 39 8.77 -16.82 4.20
CA ARG A 39 9.41 -18.03 3.66
C ARG A 39 10.83 -18.26 4.17
N THR A 40 11.50 -17.23 4.71
CA THR A 40 12.81 -17.41 5.36
C THR A 40 12.70 -17.95 6.78
N LEU A 41 11.49 -17.98 7.35
CA LEU A 41 11.21 -18.49 8.68
C LEU A 41 10.71 -19.95 8.67
N GLY A 42 10.19 -20.44 7.53
CA GLY A 42 9.65 -21.79 7.40
C GLY A 42 8.70 -21.94 6.20
N ALA A 43 7.95 -23.03 6.15
CA ALA A 43 7.00 -23.32 5.08
C ALA A 43 5.75 -22.44 5.20
N VAL A 44 5.50 -21.60 4.19
CA VAL A 44 4.37 -20.66 4.20
C VAL A 44 3.12 -21.27 3.57
N ALA A 45 2.01 -21.23 4.30
CA ALA A 45 0.67 -21.55 3.82
C ALA A 45 -0.24 -20.33 3.85
N VAL A 46 -1.12 -20.20 2.85
CA VAL A 46 -2.15 -19.16 2.77
C VAL A 46 -3.52 -19.81 2.93
N ARG A 47 -4.28 -19.38 3.94
CA ARG A 47 -5.69 -19.75 4.10
C ARG A 47 -6.58 -18.55 3.83
N VAL A 48 -7.52 -18.68 2.91
CA VAL A 48 -8.53 -17.65 2.63
C VAL A 48 -9.62 -17.74 3.69
N THR A 49 -9.90 -16.63 4.37
CA THR A 49 -10.96 -16.56 5.39
C THR A 49 -12.21 -15.89 4.86
N ARG A 50 -12.07 -14.97 3.89
CA ARG A 50 -13.21 -14.28 3.28
C ARG A 50 -12.87 -13.71 1.92
N GLU A 51 -13.80 -13.85 0.97
CA GLU A 51 -13.80 -13.16 -0.32
C GLU A 51 -15.22 -12.68 -0.64
N ALA A 52 -15.43 -11.37 -0.75
CA ALA A 52 -16.76 -10.82 -0.94
C ALA A 52 -16.73 -9.38 -1.46
N VAL A 53 -17.84 -8.93 -2.03
CA VAL A 53 -18.11 -7.49 -2.18
C VAL A 53 -18.53 -6.93 -0.82
N ALA A 54 -17.98 -5.79 -0.43
CA ALA A 54 -18.29 -5.10 0.82
C ALA A 54 -18.15 -3.58 0.69
N LEU A 55 -18.34 -2.88 1.80
CA LEU A 55 -17.97 -1.46 1.93
C LEU A 55 -16.57 -1.34 2.53
N PRO A 56 -15.77 -0.32 2.13
CA PRO A 56 -14.50 -0.02 2.76
C PRO A 56 -14.68 0.34 4.24
N TRP A 57 -13.72 0.01 5.10
CA TRP A 57 -13.69 0.57 6.45
C TRP A 57 -13.42 2.08 6.43
N ALA A 58 -13.69 2.74 7.57
CA ALA A 58 -13.66 4.19 7.69
C ALA A 58 -12.31 4.83 7.32
N ASP A 59 -11.20 4.12 7.49
CA ASP A 59 -9.86 4.59 7.15
C ASP A 59 -9.38 4.17 5.75
N GLU A 60 -10.18 3.41 5.00
CA GLU A 60 -9.77 2.82 3.72
C GLU A 60 -10.17 3.69 2.54
N HIS A 61 -11.36 4.27 2.60
CA HIS A 61 -11.92 5.02 1.47
C HIS A 61 -11.04 6.23 1.13
N ARG A 62 -10.48 6.92 2.15
CA ARG A 62 -9.57 8.06 1.96
C ARG A 62 -8.26 7.59 1.33
N ALA A 63 -7.72 6.49 1.85
CA ALA A 63 -6.46 5.94 1.36
C ALA A 63 -6.55 5.50 -0.11
N LEU A 64 -7.70 4.98 -0.52
CA LEU A 64 -7.97 4.59 -1.91
C LEU A 64 -8.45 5.74 -2.80
N GLY A 65 -8.72 6.93 -2.26
CA GLY A 65 -9.31 8.04 -3.04
C GLY A 65 -10.70 7.74 -3.59
N ILE A 66 -11.51 6.95 -2.88
CA ILE A 66 -12.87 6.56 -3.29
C ILE A 66 -13.95 7.13 -2.36
N ALA A 67 -15.20 7.15 -2.85
CA ALA A 67 -16.33 7.56 -2.03
C ALA A 67 -16.52 6.61 -0.82
N PRO A 68 -16.93 7.10 0.37
CA PRO A 68 -17.04 6.28 1.59
C PRO A 68 -17.92 5.02 1.49
N ARG A 69 -18.86 5.00 0.53
CA ARG A 69 -19.79 3.89 0.31
C ARG A 69 -19.59 3.21 -1.06
N ALA A 70 -18.49 3.49 -1.74
CA ALA A 70 -18.16 2.82 -2.99
C ALA A 70 -17.90 1.32 -2.72
N PRO A 71 -18.58 0.39 -3.41
CA PRO A 71 -18.33 -1.04 -3.22
C PRO A 71 -16.90 -1.44 -3.55
N VAL A 72 -16.32 -2.28 -2.70
CA VAL A 72 -14.98 -2.85 -2.88
C VAL A 72 -15.05 -4.38 -2.90
N TRP A 73 -14.15 -5.00 -3.65
CA TRP A 73 -13.83 -6.41 -3.47
C TRP A 73 -12.88 -6.56 -2.29
N VAL A 74 -13.24 -7.42 -1.35
CA VAL A 74 -12.43 -7.73 -0.17
C VAL A 74 -11.89 -9.14 -0.30
N ARG A 75 -10.61 -9.31 0.06
CA ARG A 75 -9.98 -10.60 0.28
C ARG A 75 -9.24 -10.60 1.62
N GLU A 76 -9.64 -11.50 2.50
CA GLU A 76 -9.03 -11.71 3.80
C GLU A 76 -8.34 -13.07 3.81
N VAL A 77 -7.11 -13.09 4.33
CA VAL A 77 -6.28 -14.29 4.39
C VAL A 77 -5.49 -14.36 5.69
N VAL A 78 -5.08 -15.57 6.04
CA VAL A 78 -4.12 -15.84 7.10
C VAL A 78 -2.88 -16.46 6.48
N LEU A 79 -1.71 -15.90 6.80
CA LEU A 79 -0.42 -16.46 6.45
C LEU A 79 0.11 -17.22 7.66
N SER A 80 0.36 -18.51 7.48
CA SER A 80 0.92 -19.38 8.50
C SER A 80 2.32 -19.82 8.09
N VAL A 81 3.22 -19.96 9.06
CA VAL A 81 4.56 -20.55 8.90
C VAL A 81 4.56 -21.84 9.70
N ASP A 82 4.85 -22.96 9.05
CA ASP A 82 4.87 -24.29 9.66
C ASP A 82 3.57 -24.61 10.44
N GLY A 83 2.43 -24.22 9.86
CA GLY A 83 1.10 -24.40 10.45
C GLY A 83 0.70 -23.36 11.51
N VAL A 84 1.60 -22.47 11.92
CA VAL A 84 1.33 -21.45 12.94
C VAL A 84 0.97 -20.10 12.31
N PRO A 85 -0.18 -19.49 12.64
CA PRO A 85 -0.61 -18.23 12.04
C PRO A 85 0.25 -17.06 12.49
N PHE A 86 0.93 -16.40 11.53
CA PHE A 86 1.84 -15.28 11.80
C PHE A 86 1.25 -13.93 11.38
N VAL A 87 0.37 -13.93 10.37
CA VAL A 87 -0.20 -12.69 9.82
C VAL A 87 -1.66 -12.90 9.45
N ALA A 88 -2.49 -11.95 9.84
CA ALA A 88 -3.85 -11.82 9.31
C ALA A 88 -3.89 -10.60 8.37
N ALA A 89 -4.29 -10.79 7.12
CA ALA A 89 -4.24 -9.77 6.09
C ALA A 89 -5.61 -9.47 5.50
N HIS A 90 -5.84 -8.20 5.19
CA HIS A 90 -7.04 -7.65 4.59
C HIS A 90 -6.64 -6.83 3.37
N SER A 91 -7.13 -7.24 2.20
CA SER A 91 -6.85 -6.57 0.94
C SER A 91 -8.13 -6.13 0.28
N ILE A 92 -8.13 -4.91 -0.27
CA ILE A 92 -9.31 -4.35 -0.96
C ILE A 92 -8.95 -3.66 -2.27
N ALA A 93 -9.88 -3.68 -3.21
CA ALA A 93 -9.84 -2.89 -4.43
C ALA A 93 -11.26 -2.45 -4.81
N PRO A 94 -11.46 -1.29 -5.46
CA PRO A 94 -12.76 -0.93 -6.03
C PRO A 94 -13.31 -2.06 -6.90
N VAL A 95 -14.63 -2.29 -6.89
CA VAL A 95 -15.20 -3.44 -7.64
C VAL A 95 -14.82 -3.40 -9.13
N ALA A 96 -14.92 -2.23 -9.77
CA ALA A 96 -14.51 -2.06 -11.17
C ALA A 96 -13.03 -2.42 -11.41
N ALA A 97 -12.14 -1.95 -10.52
CA ALA A 97 -10.72 -2.28 -10.57
C ALA A 97 -10.47 -3.79 -10.39
N SER A 98 -11.20 -4.43 -9.48
CA SER A 98 -11.10 -5.86 -9.18
C SER A 98 -11.61 -6.78 -10.29
N THR A 99 -12.39 -6.27 -11.24
CA THR A 99 -12.82 -6.99 -12.45
C THR A 99 -12.01 -6.59 -13.69
N GLY A 100 -11.27 -5.48 -13.62
CA GLY A 100 -10.39 -4.97 -14.67
C GLY A 100 -8.91 -5.18 -14.34
N VAL A 101 -8.21 -4.09 -14.01
CA VAL A 101 -6.74 -4.08 -13.81
C VAL A 101 -6.28 -5.09 -12.76
N TRP A 102 -7.07 -5.30 -11.71
CA TRP A 102 -6.81 -6.21 -10.59
C TRP A 102 -7.60 -7.53 -10.67
N GLN A 103 -8.11 -7.93 -11.84
CA GLN A 103 -8.88 -9.17 -12.02
C GLN A 103 -8.18 -10.44 -11.49
N ALA A 104 -6.84 -10.47 -11.56
CA ALA A 104 -6.05 -11.59 -11.07
C ALA A 104 -6.20 -11.80 -9.55
N MET A 105 -6.50 -10.75 -8.77
CA MET A 105 -6.74 -10.83 -7.33
C MET A 105 -7.89 -11.80 -7.00
N ARG A 106 -8.96 -11.82 -7.82
CA ARG A 106 -10.12 -12.71 -7.67
C ARG A 106 -9.81 -14.17 -8.04
N ARG A 107 -8.68 -14.43 -8.70
CA ARG A 107 -8.26 -15.75 -9.19
C ARG A 107 -7.05 -16.29 -8.43
N LEU A 108 -6.70 -15.67 -7.30
CA LEU A 108 -5.53 -16.07 -6.51
C LEU A 108 -5.73 -17.44 -5.86
N ARG A 109 -6.96 -17.82 -5.47
CA ARG A 109 -7.21 -19.05 -4.69
C ARG A 109 -6.35 -19.05 -3.43
N THR A 110 -5.40 -19.96 -3.29
CA THR A 110 -4.43 -20.02 -2.17
C THR A 110 -3.08 -19.39 -2.51
N ARG A 111 -2.94 -18.76 -3.68
CA ARG A 111 -1.71 -18.03 -4.02
C ARG A 111 -1.61 -16.71 -3.24
N PRO A 112 -0.42 -16.35 -2.75
CA PRO A 112 -0.16 -15.05 -2.14
C PRO A 112 -0.42 -13.91 -3.12
N LEU A 113 -1.04 -12.84 -2.61
CA LEU A 113 -1.23 -11.60 -3.39
C LEU A 113 0.10 -10.98 -3.83
N ALA A 114 1.19 -11.22 -3.10
CA ALA A 114 2.51 -10.73 -3.45
C ALA A 114 2.99 -11.17 -4.85
N GLU A 115 2.57 -12.35 -5.34
CA GLU A 115 2.90 -12.81 -6.69
C GLU A 115 2.29 -11.88 -7.77
N LEU A 116 1.13 -11.29 -7.50
CA LEU A 116 0.52 -10.30 -8.39
C LEU A 116 1.23 -8.94 -8.28
N LEU A 117 1.69 -8.57 -7.09
CA LEU A 117 2.15 -7.22 -6.79
C LEU A 117 3.63 -6.96 -7.09
N TYR A 118 4.48 -7.99 -6.99
CA TYR A 118 5.94 -7.85 -7.13
C TYR A 118 6.49 -8.44 -8.43
N SER A 119 5.68 -9.15 -9.22
CA SER A 119 6.09 -9.70 -10.52
C SER A 119 5.79 -8.78 -11.71
N ASP A 120 5.07 -7.67 -11.51
CA ASP A 120 4.71 -6.72 -12.56
C ASP A 120 5.38 -5.36 -12.30
N SER A 121 6.30 -4.96 -13.17
CA SER A 121 7.03 -3.68 -13.08
C SER A 121 6.16 -2.45 -13.32
N GLY A 122 4.93 -2.63 -13.84
CA GLY A 122 3.92 -1.59 -13.97
C GLY A 122 3.16 -1.28 -12.68
N VAL A 123 3.45 -1.99 -11.58
CA VAL A 123 2.85 -1.75 -10.26
C VAL A 123 3.71 -0.77 -9.47
N ALA A 124 3.15 0.39 -9.15
CA ALA A 124 3.72 1.33 -8.20
C ALA A 124 3.19 1.04 -6.79
N ARG A 125 3.96 1.44 -5.77
CA ARG A 125 3.61 1.23 -4.36
C ARG A 125 3.80 2.51 -3.56
N SER A 126 2.85 2.81 -2.67
CA SER A 126 2.97 3.86 -1.67
C SER A 126 4.03 3.52 -0.62
N PRO A 127 4.46 4.48 0.21
CA PRO A 127 5.17 4.16 1.44
C PRO A 127 4.42 3.13 2.28
N LEU A 128 5.18 2.33 3.03
CA LEU A 128 4.62 1.54 4.12
C LEU A 128 4.29 2.47 5.28
N VAL A 129 3.08 2.33 5.79
CA VAL A 129 2.64 2.97 7.03
C VAL A 129 2.28 1.89 8.04
N ASN A 130 2.35 2.24 9.32
CA ASN A 130 2.09 1.31 10.40
C ASN A 130 1.19 1.92 11.47
N ARG A 131 0.53 1.06 12.23
CA ARG A 131 -0.44 1.42 13.26
C ARG A 131 -0.47 0.39 14.37
N ARG A 132 -0.69 0.86 15.60
CA ARG A 132 -1.14 0.04 16.72
C ARG A 132 -2.66 -0.10 16.69
N LEU A 133 -3.14 -1.32 16.46
CA LEU A 133 -4.56 -1.66 16.44
C LEU A 133 -5.04 -2.00 17.84
N THR A 134 -6.29 -1.64 18.14
CA THR A 134 -7.03 -2.06 19.33
C THR A 134 -8.36 -2.67 18.91
N ALA A 135 -9.15 -3.17 19.87
CA ALA A 135 -10.48 -3.75 19.62
C ALA A 135 -11.47 -2.84 18.86
N ARG A 136 -11.18 -1.54 18.75
CA ARG A 136 -11.99 -0.59 17.97
C ARG A 136 -11.80 -0.68 16.45
N HIS A 137 -10.75 -1.37 15.99
CA HIS A 137 -10.46 -1.49 14.57
C HIS A 137 -10.92 -2.86 14.02
N PRO A 138 -11.65 -2.94 12.90
CA PRO A 138 -12.15 -4.21 12.36
C PRO A 138 -11.06 -5.27 12.11
N LEU A 139 -9.89 -4.84 11.64
CA LEU A 139 -8.74 -5.73 11.46
C LEU A 139 -8.27 -6.42 12.75
N TYR A 140 -8.43 -5.78 13.92
CA TYR A 140 -8.14 -6.44 15.20
C TYR A 140 -9.09 -7.62 15.41
N THR A 141 -10.39 -7.43 15.17
CA THR A 141 -11.40 -8.50 15.31
C THR A 141 -11.13 -9.67 14.37
N LEU A 142 -10.67 -9.39 13.15
CA LEU A 142 -10.24 -10.42 12.21
C LEU A 142 -9.01 -11.16 12.76
N ALA A 143 -7.99 -10.43 13.19
CA ALA A 143 -6.72 -11.00 13.64
C ALA A 143 -6.85 -11.85 14.92
N VAL A 144 -7.64 -11.43 15.91
CA VAL A 144 -7.79 -12.17 17.17
C VAL A 144 -8.54 -13.49 17.04
N ARG A 145 -9.26 -13.73 15.94
CA ARG A 145 -9.88 -15.03 15.65
C ARG A 145 -8.84 -16.10 15.32
N GLU A 146 -7.65 -15.67 14.92
CA GLU A 146 -6.55 -16.53 14.47
C GLU A 146 -5.50 -16.75 15.56
N ILE A 147 -5.69 -16.15 16.73
CA ILE A 147 -4.85 -16.37 17.91
C ILE A 147 -5.46 -17.55 18.66
N ASP A 148 -4.64 -18.53 19.04
CA ASP A 148 -5.10 -19.73 19.75
C ASP A 148 -5.91 -19.33 21.00
N ALA A 149 -7.09 -19.94 21.14
CA ALA A 149 -7.95 -19.70 22.30
C ALA A 149 -7.33 -20.18 23.61
N ARG A 150 -6.34 -21.08 23.54
CA ARG A 150 -5.54 -21.55 24.69
C ARG A 150 -4.52 -20.52 25.17
N ASP A 151 -4.27 -19.48 24.37
CA ASP A 151 -3.40 -18.38 24.76
C ASP A 151 -4.16 -17.49 25.76
N GLU A 152 -3.88 -17.66 27.05
CA GLU A 152 -4.67 -17.12 28.17
C GLU A 152 -4.76 -15.57 28.18
N ARG A 153 -3.97 -14.88 27.35
CA ARG A 153 -3.95 -13.42 27.27
C ARG A 153 -4.09 -12.95 25.83
N ARG A 154 -5.33 -12.72 25.40
CA ARG A 154 -5.59 -11.96 24.17
C ARG A 154 -4.91 -10.59 24.23
N PRO A 155 -4.05 -10.26 23.25
CA PRO A 155 -3.27 -9.04 23.31
C PRO A 155 -4.18 -7.83 23.19
N HIS A 156 -4.07 -6.85 24.09
CA HIS A 156 -4.90 -5.63 24.05
C HIS A 156 -4.63 -4.75 22.83
N ALA A 157 -3.50 -4.99 22.16
CA ALA A 157 -3.16 -4.33 20.92
C ALA A 157 -2.39 -5.28 19.99
N LEU A 158 -2.57 -5.06 18.70
CA LEU A 158 -1.80 -5.71 17.63
C LEU A 158 -1.11 -4.65 16.79
N PHE A 159 -0.11 -5.05 16.01
CA PHE A 159 0.62 -4.14 15.13
C PHE A 159 0.35 -4.51 13.69
N ALA A 160 0.03 -3.49 12.90
CA ALA A 160 -0.27 -3.67 11.49
C ALA A 160 0.48 -2.67 10.64
N ARG A 161 0.66 -3.05 9.38
CA ARG A 161 1.18 -2.18 8.33
C ARG A 161 0.22 -2.16 7.14
N ARG A 162 0.24 -1.07 6.39
CA ARG A 162 -0.61 -0.86 5.22
C ARG A 162 0.20 -0.24 4.09
N SER A 163 -0.18 -0.55 2.86
CA SER A 163 0.30 0.14 1.67
C SER A 163 -0.76 0.08 0.56
N VAL A 164 -0.78 1.10 -0.29
CA VAL A 164 -1.58 1.12 -1.51
C VAL A 164 -0.68 0.84 -2.70
N PHE A 165 -1.12 -0.08 -3.55
CA PHE A 165 -0.53 -0.41 -4.83
C PHE A 165 -1.38 0.23 -5.92
N ALA A 166 -0.72 0.74 -6.95
CA ALA A 166 -1.39 1.36 -8.08
C ALA A 166 -0.87 0.78 -9.38
N ARG A 167 -1.80 0.41 -10.27
CA ARG A 167 -1.50 -0.07 -11.60
C ARG A 167 -2.46 0.59 -12.56
N ARG A 168 -1.94 1.26 -13.61
CA ARG A 168 -2.77 1.99 -14.59
C ARG A 168 -3.81 2.93 -13.94
N GLY A 169 -3.44 3.58 -12.84
CA GLY A 169 -4.32 4.48 -12.07
C GLY A 169 -5.29 3.80 -11.11
N GLU A 170 -5.41 2.46 -11.14
CA GLU A 170 -6.34 1.72 -10.29
C GLU A 170 -5.71 1.28 -8.97
N PRO A 171 -6.34 1.54 -7.82
CA PRO A 171 -5.76 1.20 -6.52
C PRO A 171 -6.11 -0.21 -6.05
N LEU A 172 -5.17 -0.82 -5.34
CA LEU A 172 -5.35 -1.99 -4.51
C LEU A 172 -4.65 -1.73 -3.19
N MET A 173 -5.34 -1.89 -2.07
CA MET A 173 -4.74 -1.71 -0.75
C MET A 173 -4.54 -3.04 -0.06
N VAL A 174 -3.40 -3.17 0.63
CA VAL A 174 -3.07 -4.33 1.46
C VAL A 174 -2.80 -3.84 2.87
N THR A 175 -3.49 -4.41 3.85
CA THR A 175 -3.27 -4.20 5.28
C THR A 175 -2.93 -5.53 5.93
N GLU A 176 -1.80 -5.60 6.63
CA GLU A 176 -1.23 -6.82 7.20
C GLU A 176 -1.07 -6.62 8.70
N CYS A 177 -1.69 -7.48 9.51
CA CYS A 177 -1.61 -7.48 10.96
C CYS A 177 -0.72 -8.62 11.44
N MET A 178 0.36 -8.29 12.13
CA MET A 178 1.31 -9.25 12.69
C MET A 178 0.77 -9.84 13.99
N LEU A 179 0.74 -11.17 14.07
CA LEU A 179 0.19 -11.92 15.19
C LEU A 179 1.27 -12.23 16.25
N PRO A 180 0.88 -12.53 17.51
CA PRO A 180 1.83 -12.80 18.60
C PRO A 180 2.86 -13.90 18.29
N ALA A 181 2.45 -14.96 17.59
CA ALA A 181 3.32 -16.08 17.25
C ALA A 181 4.54 -15.66 16.41
N LEU A 182 4.39 -14.66 15.53
CA LEU A 182 5.53 -14.10 14.78
C LEU A 182 6.56 -13.49 15.73
N TRP A 183 6.11 -12.70 16.70
CA TRP A 183 7.00 -12.03 17.65
C TRP A 183 7.69 -13.03 18.58
N ALA A 184 6.96 -14.03 19.06
CA ALA A 184 7.51 -15.12 19.86
C ALA A 184 8.59 -15.90 19.07
N HIS A 185 8.31 -16.23 17.81
CA HIS A 185 9.26 -16.93 16.95
C HIS A 185 10.53 -16.10 16.71
N LEU A 186 10.42 -14.79 16.46
CA LEU A 186 11.57 -13.92 16.25
C LEU A 186 12.41 -13.71 17.52
N ALA A 187 11.77 -13.63 18.69
CA ALA A 187 12.46 -13.56 19.97
C ALA A 187 13.27 -14.84 20.22
N ALA A 188 12.64 -16.02 20.08
CA ALA A 188 13.29 -17.31 20.27
C ALA A 188 14.51 -17.53 19.35
N ARG A 189 14.48 -16.98 18.12
CA ARG A 189 15.63 -17.03 17.19
C ARG A 189 16.76 -16.08 17.53
N SER A 190 16.45 -14.97 18.19
CA SER A 190 17.45 -13.97 18.59
C SER A 190 18.27 -14.44 19.79
N ASP A 191 17.73 -15.38 20.58
CA ASP A 191 18.37 -15.98 21.74
C ASP A 191 19.28 -17.18 21.40
N VAL A 192 19.31 -17.63 20.13
CA VAL A 192 20.19 -18.72 19.69
C VAL A 192 21.58 -18.15 19.35
N PRO A 193 22.68 -18.59 20.02
CA PRO A 193 24.01 -18.07 19.76
C PRO A 193 24.45 -18.30 18.31
N ALA A 194 25.08 -17.28 17.71
CA ALA A 194 25.41 -17.13 16.29
C ALA A 194 26.33 -18.23 15.67
N ALA A 195 26.66 -19.29 16.38
CA ALA A 195 27.60 -20.33 15.97
C ALA A 195 27.07 -21.31 14.90
N GLN A 196 25.81 -21.20 14.47
CA GLN A 196 25.20 -22.15 13.49
C GLN A 196 24.58 -21.49 12.26
N GLN A 197 24.79 -20.19 12.04
CA GLN A 197 24.26 -19.51 10.85
C GLN A 197 25.27 -19.54 9.70
N HIS A 198 25.06 -20.46 8.75
CA HIS A 198 25.76 -20.42 7.45
C HIS A 198 25.46 -19.09 6.74
N PRO A 199 26.49 -18.36 6.24
CA PRO A 199 26.27 -17.09 5.57
C PRO A 199 25.66 -17.33 4.19
N VAL A 200 24.41 -16.90 4.00
CA VAL A 200 23.83 -16.73 2.67
C VAL A 200 24.40 -15.43 2.07
N PRO A 201 24.97 -15.43 0.85
CA PRO A 201 25.56 -14.24 0.26
C PRO A 201 24.51 -13.13 0.10
N ARG A 202 24.77 -11.97 0.70
CA ARG A 202 23.99 -10.74 0.45
C ARG A 202 24.47 -10.13 -0.86
N GLU A 203 23.73 -10.33 -1.95
CA GLU A 203 23.92 -9.53 -3.16
C GLU A 203 23.60 -8.06 -2.85
N HIS A 204 24.66 -7.25 -2.82
CA HIS A 204 24.56 -5.80 -2.75
C HIS A 204 24.13 -5.29 -4.14
N GLY A 205 22.83 -5.04 -4.30
CA GLY A 205 22.32 -4.22 -5.40
C GLY A 205 22.96 -2.83 -5.33
N ARG A 206 23.77 -2.50 -6.34
CA ARG A 206 24.39 -1.17 -6.49
C ARG A 206 23.32 -0.08 -6.60
N PRO A 207 23.53 1.11 -6.03
CA PRO A 207 22.65 2.26 -6.23
C PRO A 207 22.73 2.75 -7.69
N LEU A 208 21.59 2.90 -8.35
CA LEU A 208 21.49 3.61 -9.62
C LEU A 208 21.50 5.11 -9.34
N GLU A 209 22.66 5.75 -9.54
CA GLU A 209 22.76 7.20 -9.56
C GLU A 209 22.15 7.76 -10.85
N HIS A 210 21.16 8.63 -10.70
CA HIS A 210 20.59 9.42 -11.78
C HIS A 210 21.51 10.61 -12.08
N THR A 211 22.41 10.47 -13.05
CA THR A 211 23.11 11.61 -13.64
C THR A 211 22.20 12.27 -14.67
N ALA A 212 21.78 13.50 -14.35
CA ALA A 212 21.10 14.39 -15.28
C ALA A 212 22.07 14.78 -16.41
N ALA A 213 21.70 14.48 -17.65
CA ALA A 213 22.42 14.91 -18.83
C ALA A 213 22.16 16.41 -19.08
N ALA A 214 23.14 17.25 -18.77
CA ALA A 214 23.27 18.57 -19.36
C ALA A 214 23.79 18.40 -20.79
N ARG A 215 22.94 18.67 -21.79
CA ARG A 215 23.38 18.83 -23.19
C ARG A 215 23.77 20.28 -23.41
N SER A 216 25.07 20.49 -23.55
CA SER A 216 25.70 21.70 -24.08
C SER A 216 25.30 21.87 -25.55
N HIS A 217 24.55 22.91 -25.87
CA HIS A 217 24.35 23.37 -27.23
C HIS A 217 25.29 24.54 -27.54
N HIS A 218 26.04 24.31 -28.61
CA HIS A 218 26.83 25.20 -29.45
C HIS A 218 26.75 26.72 -29.24
N VAL A 219 27.96 27.30 -29.14
CA VAL A 219 28.33 28.67 -29.48
C VAL A 219 28.00 28.98 -30.94
N GLY A 220 27.39 30.15 -31.17
CA GLY A 220 27.16 30.75 -32.47
C GLY A 220 26.56 32.15 -32.32
N THR A 221 27.37 33.14 -31.89
CA THR A 221 27.00 34.55 -31.88
C THR A 221 27.53 35.26 -33.13
N HIS A 222 26.62 35.68 -34.00
CA HIS A 222 26.85 36.67 -35.05
C HIS A 222 25.77 37.76 -34.95
N GLY A 223 26.23 38.99 -34.69
CA GLY A 223 25.84 40.20 -35.41
C GLY A 223 24.44 40.80 -35.27
N GLY A 224 24.41 42.11 -34.96
CA GLY A 224 23.38 43.07 -35.39
C GLY A 224 22.28 43.31 -34.36
N ARG A 225 22.31 44.42 -33.61
CA ARG A 225 21.82 45.78 -33.97
C ARG A 225 20.29 45.89 -34.05
N ASP A 226 19.85 47.01 -33.46
CA ASP A 226 18.63 47.77 -33.75
C ASP A 226 17.29 47.13 -33.39
N THR A 227 16.25 47.84 -32.96
CA THR A 227 16.03 49.21 -32.48
C THR A 227 14.59 49.18 -31.95
N SER A 228 14.30 50.00 -30.94
CA SER A 228 13.05 50.79 -30.77
C SER A 228 11.65 50.14 -30.80
N ARG A 229 10.85 50.63 -29.82
CA ARG A 229 9.45 51.10 -29.97
C ARG A 229 8.38 50.02 -30.17
N ASP A 230 7.14 50.16 -29.72
CA ASP A 230 6.38 51.15 -28.95
C ASP A 230 5.01 50.49 -28.64
N THR A 231 4.24 51.09 -27.72
CA THR A 231 2.75 51.23 -27.67
C THR A 231 1.84 50.17 -28.31
N SER A 232 0.62 49.84 -27.89
CA SER A 232 -0.39 50.25 -26.90
C SER A 232 -1.62 49.37 -27.21
N ARG A 233 -2.53 49.22 -26.23
CA ARG A 233 -4.02 49.18 -26.35
C ARG A 233 -4.69 48.29 -27.44
N ASP A 234 -5.79 47.57 -27.21
CA ASP A 234 -7.06 48.01 -26.64
C ASP A 234 -7.95 46.76 -26.38
N THR A 235 -8.80 46.88 -25.37
CA THR A 235 -10.10 46.19 -25.20
C THR A 235 -11.13 47.33 -25.29
N PRO A 236 -12.41 47.23 -25.75
CA PRO A 236 -13.39 46.25 -25.25
C PRO A 236 -14.67 45.95 -26.08
N ALA A 237 -15.53 45.10 -25.47
CA ALA A 237 -17.01 45.06 -25.55
C ALA A 237 -17.67 44.61 -26.89
N SER A 238 -18.86 44.02 -26.97
CA SER A 238 -20.03 44.00 -26.08
C SER A 238 -21.07 42.94 -26.55
N ARG A 239 -21.88 42.43 -25.58
CA ARG A 239 -23.37 42.26 -25.57
C ARG A 239 -24.07 41.47 -26.71
N ALA A 240 -25.23 40.81 -26.56
CA ALA A 240 -26.16 40.50 -25.45
C ALA A 240 -27.31 39.63 -26.04
N GLY A 241 -28.07 38.97 -25.16
CA GLY A 241 -29.48 38.58 -25.36
C GLY A 241 -29.70 37.14 -25.87
N ASP A 242 -30.70 36.38 -25.43
CA ASP A 242 -31.64 36.47 -24.32
C ASP A 242 -32.28 35.07 -24.18
N ARG A 243 -32.68 34.67 -22.97
CA ARG A 243 -33.48 33.48 -22.64
C ARG A 243 -34.81 33.99 -22.04
N PRO A 244 -35.80 33.15 -21.68
CA PRO A 244 -36.37 31.94 -22.30
C PRO A 244 -37.93 32.05 -22.36
N ALA A 245 -38.63 31.03 -22.89
CA ALA A 245 -40.07 30.87 -22.62
C ALA A 245 -40.43 29.42 -22.27
N SER A 246 -40.91 29.32 -21.03
CA SER A 246 -41.70 28.27 -20.39
C SER A 246 -42.87 27.73 -21.23
N GLY A 247 -43.15 26.43 -21.12
CA GLY A 247 -44.43 25.81 -21.46
C GLY A 247 -44.63 24.51 -20.67
N ALA A 248 -45.65 24.47 -19.82
CA ALA A 248 -45.89 23.47 -18.78
C ALA A 248 -46.90 22.38 -19.18
N LYS A 249 -46.80 21.24 -18.47
CA LYS A 249 -47.84 20.29 -18.05
C LYS A 249 -48.87 19.77 -19.08
N ARG A 250 -48.85 18.45 -19.29
CA ARG A 250 -49.87 17.51 -18.82
C ARG A 250 -49.26 16.12 -18.66
#